data_AF-A0AAW7BMY9-F1
#
_entry.id   AF-A0AAW7BMY9-F1
#
_cell.length_a   1.000
_cell.length_b   1.000
_cell.length_c   1.000
_cell.angle_alpha   90.00
_cell.angle_beta   90.00
_cell.angle_gamma   90.00
#
_symmetry.space_group_name_H-M   'P 1'
#
loop_
_entity.id
_entity.type
_entity.pdbx_description
1 polymer ?
#
loop_
_entity_poly.entity_id
_entity_poly.type
_entity_poly.pdbx_seq_one_letter_code
_entity_poly.pdbx_strand_id
1 'polypeptide(L)'
;MHRQASELQAAYLGEVRGENFFLGLAEQLPEGASSMLLLARLERQTGLRMARLLQRHGLPLGDTAHAAAQGRQRAADWLGLDWPQTLEKLEVLVEPYVRRYDSLAIEGDDDDRDILDDLAEHEHALLDFTRLAREGQMSAAKATISRLLAVPA
;
A
#
# COMPACT_ATOMS: atom_id res chain seq x y z
N MET A 1 -9.21 20.21 -11.06
CA MET A 1 -10.31 19.23 -10.96
C MET A 1 -10.00 17.90 -11.66
N HIS A 2 -9.90 17.80 -13.00
CA HIS A 2 -9.78 16.47 -13.66
C HIS A 2 -8.53 15.65 -13.26
N ARG A 3 -7.36 16.29 -13.08
CA ARG A 3 -6.11 15.59 -12.69
C ARG A 3 -6.19 15.00 -11.27
N GLN A 4 -6.70 15.76 -10.31
CA GLN A 4 -6.79 15.32 -8.92
C GLN A 4 -7.79 14.16 -8.77
N ALA A 5 -8.94 14.23 -9.45
CA ALA A 5 -9.90 13.13 -9.49
C ALA A 5 -9.30 11.83 -10.03
N SER A 6 -8.48 11.91 -11.09
CA SER A 6 -7.76 10.73 -11.60
C SER A 6 -6.70 10.21 -10.64
N GLU A 7 -6.00 11.08 -9.91
CA GLU A 7 -5.00 10.66 -8.92
C GLU A 7 -5.64 9.98 -7.71
N LEU A 8 -6.75 10.50 -7.19
CA LEU A 8 -7.48 9.88 -6.07
C LEU A 8 -7.99 8.48 -6.46
N GLN A 9 -8.54 8.34 -7.67
CA GLN A 9 -9.00 7.05 -8.16
C GLN A 9 -7.82 6.10 -8.38
N ALA A 10 -6.70 6.59 -8.93
CA ALA A 10 -5.51 5.78 -9.15
C ALA A 10 -4.88 5.32 -7.82
N ALA A 11 -4.88 6.16 -6.79
CA ALA A 11 -4.44 5.81 -5.44
C ALA A 11 -5.31 4.69 -4.86
N TYR A 12 -6.64 4.83 -4.88
CA TYR A 12 -7.55 3.77 -4.43
C TYR A 12 -7.35 2.43 -5.17
N LEU A 13 -7.21 2.46 -6.51
CA LEU A 13 -6.91 1.26 -7.29
C LEU A 13 -5.49 0.73 -7.03
N GLY A 14 -4.58 1.59 -6.57
CA GLY A 14 -3.27 1.23 -6.02
C GLY A 14 -3.42 0.35 -4.79
N GLU A 15 -4.21 0.77 -3.80
CA GLU A 15 -4.47 0.02 -2.57
C GLU A 15 -5.07 -1.37 -2.86
N VAL A 16 -6.07 -1.45 -3.76
CA VAL A 16 -6.67 -2.74 -4.14
C VAL A 16 -5.64 -3.67 -4.79
N ARG A 17 -4.73 -3.10 -5.59
CA ARG A 17 -3.64 -3.85 -6.22
C ARG A 17 -2.60 -4.29 -5.19
N GLY A 18 -2.22 -3.43 -4.25
CA GLY A 18 -1.28 -3.72 -3.18
C GLY A 18 -1.79 -4.81 -2.23
N GLU A 19 -3.05 -4.74 -1.81
CA GLU A 19 -3.70 -5.78 -1.00
C GLU A 19 -3.55 -7.15 -1.67
N ASN A 20 -3.94 -7.24 -2.94
CA ASN A 20 -3.91 -8.50 -3.68
C ASN A 20 -2.49 -8.97 -4.03
N PHE A 21 -1.54 -8.04 -4.17
CA PHE A 21 -0.13 -8.35 -4.33
C PHE A 21 0.43 -9.00 -3.06
N PHE A 22 0.21 -8.40 -1.89
CA PHE A 22 0.70 -8.95 -0.63
C PHE A 22 -0.01 -10.25 -0.24
N LEU A 23 -1.32 -10.39 -0.49
CA LEU A 23 -2.01 -11.67 -0.33
C LEU A 23 -1.38 -12.77 -1.19
N GLY A 24 -1.10 -12.48 -2.47
CA GLY A 24 -0.43 -13.43 -3.37
C GLY A 24 1.00 -13.79 -2.93
N LEU A 25 1.75 -12.84 -2.37
CA LEU A 25 3.07 -13.13 -1.80
C LEU A 25 2.99 -14.01 -0.54
N ALA A 26 1.98 -13.80 0.31
CA ALA A 26 1.79 -14.58 1.53
C ALA A 26 1.55 -16.08 1.24
N GLU A 27 0.92 -16.41 0.11
CA GLU A 27 0.69 -17.79 -0.33
C GLU A 27 1.98 -18.50 -0.76
N GLN A 28 2.96 -17.74 -1.25
CA GLN A 28 4.17 -18.28 -1.88
C GLN A 28 5.41 -18.22 -0.97
N LEU A 29 5.38 -17.39 0.09
CA LEU A 29 6.52 -17.13 0.99
C LEU A 29 6.18 -17.51 2.44
N PRO A 30 6.31 -18.79 2.84
CA PRO A 30 5.96 -19.23 4.19
C PRO A 30 6.66 -18.45 5.32
N GLU A 31 7.96 -18.13 5.15
CA GLU A 31 8.74 -17.34 6.11
C GLU A 31 8.21 -15.90 6.25
N GLY A 32 7.79 -15.31 5.14
CA GLY A 32 7.28 -13.94 5.06
C GLY A 32 5.77 -13.80 5.26
N ALA A 33 5.02 -14.89 5.30
CA ALA A 33 3.57 -14.89 5.15
C ALA A 33 2.86 -14.01 6.18
N SER A 34 3.25 -14.09 7.45
CA SER A 34 2.68 -13.25 8.51
C SER A 34 2.89 -11.75 8.24
N SER A 35 4.05 -11.38 7.71
CA SER A 35 4.35 -9.99 7.37
C SER A 35 3.56 -9.55 6.15
N MET A 36 3.50 -10.38 5.10
CA MET A 36 2.74 -10.08 3.89
C MET A 36 1.24 -9.91 4.19
N LEU A 37 0.66 -10.76 5.05
CA LEU A 37 -0.72 -10.59 5.52
C LEU A 37 -0.93 -9.29 6.31
N LEU A 38 0.07 -8.86 7.09
CA LEU A 38 0.02 -7.59 7.81
C LEU A 38 0.03 -6.39 6.85
N LEU A 39 0.87 -6.44 5.81
CA LEU A 39 0.91 -5.41 4.77
C LEU A 39 -0.40 -5.38 3.95
N ALA A 40 -0.94 -6.54 3.56
CA ALA A 40 -2.22 -6.62 2.88
C ALA A 40 -3.35 -5.98 3.69
N ARG A 41 -3.33 -6.15 5.02
CA ARG A 41 -4.29 -5.51 5.92
C ARG A 41 -4.14 -3.98 5.93
N LEU A 42 -2.92 -3.45 5.86
CA LEU A 42 -2.66 -2.01 5.78
C LEU A 42 -3.26 -1.44 4.50
N GLU A 43 -2.94 -2.02 3.35
CA GLU A 43 -3.49 -1.63 2.04
C GLU A 43 -5.02 -1.62 2.06
N ARG A 44 -5.65 -2.66 2.62
CA ARG A 44 -7.11 -2.71 2.74
C ARG A 44 -7.65 -1.55 3.59
N GLN A 45 -6.98 -1.23 4.69
CA GLN A 45 -7.40 -0.14 5.59
C GLN A 45 -7.28 1.22 4.89
N THR A 46 -6.15 1.50 4.25
CA THR A 46 -5.94 2.72 3.45
C THR A 46 -6.95 2.80 2.31
N GLY A 47 -7.17 1.70 1.59
CA GLY A 47 -8.16 1.61 0.51
C GLY A 47 -9.59 1.92 0.96
N LEU A 48 -9.98 1.54 2.18
CA LEU A 48 -11.29 1.91 2.74
C LEU A 48 -11.40 3.41 2.99
N ARG A 49 -10.33 4.08 3.45
CA ARG A 49 -10.30 5.55 3.62
C ARG A 49 -10.38 6.25 2.28
N MET A 50 -9.59 5.80 1.30
CA MET A 50 -9.63 6.32 -0.07
C MET A 50 -10.99 6.12 -0.74
N ALA A 51 -11.67 4.99 -0.52
CA ALA A 51 -13.01 4.77 -1.03
C ALA A 51 -14.03 5.78 -0.49
N ARG A 52 -13.93 6.14 0.81
CA ARG A 52 -14.77 7.18 1.41
C ARG A 52 -14.46 8.56 0.82
N LEU A 53 -13.19 8.84 0.56
CA LEU A 53 -12.79 10.07 -0.10
C LEU A 53 -13.38 10.19 -1.51
N LEU A 54 -13.26 9.12 -2.32
CA LEU A 54 -13.90 9.08 -3.65
C LEU A 54 -15.41 9.27 -3.55
N GLN A 55 -16.07 8.66 -2.56
CA GLN A 55 -17.50 8.83 -2.33
C GLN A 55 -17.86 10.28 -1.99
N ARG A 56 -17.09 10.97 -1.12
CA ARG A 56 -17.28 12.39 -0.78
C ARG A 56 -17.26 13.28 -2.02
N HIS A 57 -16.39 12.97 -2.98
CA HIS A 57 -16.25 13.70 -4.24
C HIS A 57 -17.19 13.21 -5.36
N GLY A 58 -18.05 12.22 -5.10
CA GLY A 58 -18.92 11.63 -6.12
C GLY A 58 -18.16 10.92 -7.24
N LEU A 59 -16.93 10.48 -6.98
CA LEU A 59 -16.06 9.80 -7.93
C LEU A 59 -16.30 8.28 -7.94
N PRO A 60 -16.21 7.62 -9.10
CA PRO A 60 -16.33 6.17 -9.17
C PRO A 60 -15.09 5.48 -8.61
N LEU A 61 -15.27 4.27 -8.07
CA LEU A 61 -14.17 3.42 -7.57
C LEU A 61 -13.26 2.87 -8.69
N GLY A 62 -13.73 2.82 -9.94
CA GLY A 62 -12.99 2.25 -11.07
C GLY A 62 -13.08 0.72 -11.14
N ASP A 63 -12.20 0.09 -11.93
CA ASP A 63 -12.17 -1.37 -12.15
C ASP A 63 -11.32 -2.09 -11.09
N THR A 64 -11.95 -2.36 -9.95
CA THR A 64 -11.31 -3.05 -8.81
C THR A 64 -10.95 -4.50 -9.11
N ALA A 65 -11.73 -5.18 -9.97
CA ALA A 65 -11.45 -6.56 -10.36
C ALA A 65 -10.17 -6.65 -11.19
N HIS A 66 -9.97 -5.71 -12.12
CA HIS A 66 -8.74 -5.58 -12.87
C HIS A 66 -7.55 -5.23 -11.97
N ALA A 67 -7.70 -4.26 -11.06
CA ALA A 67 -6.64 -3.90 -10.11
C ALA A 67 -6.22 -5.09 -9.23
N ALA A 68 -7.18 -5.84 -8.71
CA ALA A 68 -6.93 -7.05 -7.93
C ALA A 68 -6.20 -8.13 -8.75
N ALA A 69 -6.59 -8.35 -10.01
CA ALA A 69 -5.92 -9.28 -10.91
C ALA A 69 -4.48 -8.85 -11.21
N GLN A 70 -4.22 -7.55 -11.39
CA GLN A 70 -2.87 -7.02 -11.59
C GLN A 70 -1.98 -7.22 -10.36
N GLY A 71 -2.54 -7.07 -9.15
CA GLY A 71 -1.83 -7.36 -7.90
C GLY A 71 -1.39 -8.82 -7.81
N ARG A 72 -2.32 -9.76 -8.07
CA ARG A 72 -2.03 -11.20 -8.10
C ARG A 72 -1.01 -11.58 -9.17
N GLN A 73 -1.12 -11.00 -10.37
CA GLN A 73 -0.14 -11.25 -11.43
C GLN A 73 1.26 -10.79 -11.02
N ARG A 74 1.39 -9.60 -10.42
CA ARG A 74 2.69 -9.12 -9.93
C ARG A 74 3.29 -10.05 -8.87
N ALA A 75 2.45 -10.61 -7.98
CA ALA A 75 2.91 -11.59 -6.99
C ALA A 75 3.40 -12.88 -7.66
N ALA A 76 2.75 -13.33 -8.73
CA ALA A 76 3.19 -14.47 -9.52
C ALA A 76 4.51 -14.20 -10.25
N ASP A 77 4.76 -12.96 -10.70
CA ASP A 77 6.04 -12.56 -11.30
C ASP A 77 7.22 -12.61 -10.31
N TRP A 78 6.94 -12.80 -9.02
CA TRP A 78 7.92 -12.91 -7.93
C TRP A 78 8.04 -14.34 -7.41
N LEU A 79 7.40 -15.30 -8.08
CA LEU A 79 7.51 -16.72 -7.75
C LEU A 79 8.98 -17.17 -7.75
N GLY A 80 9.37 -17.88 -6.69
CA GLY A 80 10.70 -18.43 -6.53
C GLY A 80 11.73 -17.50 -5.88
N LEU A 81 11.37 -16.25 -5.56
CA LEU A 81 12.18 -15.42 -4.68
C LEU A 81 12.12 -15.96 -3.25
N ASP A 82 13.23 -15.88 -2.53
CA ASP A 82 13.25 -16.10 -1.08
C ASP A 82 12.86 -14.83 -0.31
N TRP A 83 12.80 -14.92 1.02
CA TRP A 83 12.41 -13.81 1.87
C TRP A 83 13.34 -12.59 1.75
N PRO A 84 14.68 -12.72 1.87
CA PRO A 84 15.61 -11.61 1.62
C PRO A 84 15.46 -10.96 0.24
N GLN A 85 15.36 -11.75 -0.83
CA GLN A 85 15.19 -11.24 -2.20
C GLN A 85 13.87 -10.50 -2.37
N THR A 86 12.80 -10.99 -1.74
CA THR A 86 11.50 -10.33 -1.73
C THR A 86 11.59 -8.95 -1.07
N LEU A 87 12.25 -8.85 0.08
CA LEU A 87 12.41 -7.58 0.79
C LEU A 87 13.24 -6.56 0.00
N GLU A 88 14.34 -6.98 -0.62
CA GLU A 88 15.15 -6.12 -1.48
C GLU A 88 14.34 -5.59 -2.66
N LYS A 89 13.59 -6.47 -3.34
CA LYS A 89 12.76 -6.08 -4.48
C LYS A 89 11.58 -5.20 -4.05
N LEU A 90 11.04 -5.39 -2.85
CA LEU A 90 9.96 -4.59 -2.30
C LEU A 90 10.40 -3.17 -1.96
N GLU A 91 11.58 -2.99 -1.38
CA GLU A 91 12.13 -1.66 -1.12
C GLU A 91 12.24 -0.83 -2.40
N VAL A 92 12.79 -1.41 -3.47
CA VAL A 92 12.90 -0.75 -4.79
C VAL A 92 11.53 -0.46 -5.40
N LEU A 93 10.54 -1.35 -5.18
CA LEU A 93 9.18 -1.17 -5.69
C LEU A 93 8.47 0.01 -5.01
N VAL A 94 8.63 0.17 -3.70
CA VAL A 94 7.88 1.14 -2.88
C VAL A 94 8.44 2.56 -3.02
N GLU A 95 9.76 2.73 -3.18
CA GLU A 95 10.42 4.04 -3.17
C GLU A 95 9.80 5.11 -4.11
N PRO A 96 9.39 4.79 -5.36
CA PRO A 96 8.73 5.76 -6.21
C PRO A 96 7.34 6.21 -5.72
N TYR A 97 6.63 5.36 -4.97
CA TYR A 97 5.29 5.65 -4.45
C TYR A 97 5.35 6.65 -3.29
N VAL A 98 6.36 6.54 -2.42
CA VAL A 98 6.60 7.54 -1.36
C VAL A 98 6.66 8.95 -1.94
N ARG A 99 7.50 9.17 -2.96
CA ARG A 99 7.61 10.49 -3.61
C ARG A 99 6.30 10.95 -4.25
N ARG A 100 5.54 10.01 -4.84
CA ARG A 100 4.26 10.32 -5.49
C ARG A 100 3.24 10.78 -4.46
N TYR A 101 3.10 10.07 -3.35
CA TYR A 101 2.06 10.36 -2.38
C TYR A 101 2.41 11.50 -1.42
N ASP A 102 3.70 11.74 -1.15
CA ASP A 102 4.15 13.00 -0.55
C ASP A 102 3.72 14.20 -1.40
N SER A 103 3.89 14.11 -2.73
CA SER A 103 3.48 15.19 -3.64
C SER A 103 1.96 15.36 -3.66
N LEU A 104 1.20 14.26 -3.68
CA LEU A 104 -0.26 14.31 -3.62
C LEU A 104 -0.76 14.89 -2.29
N ALA A 105 -0.12 14.54 -1.19
CA ALA A 105 -0.42 15.07 0.14
C ALA A 105 -0.06 16.55 0.27
N ILE A 106 0.88 17.09 -0.49
CA ILE A 106 1.18 18.53 -0.53
C ILE A 106 0.21 19.28 -1.43
N GLU A 107 -0.02 18.78 -2.64
CA GLU A 107 -0.80 19.43 -3.71
C GLU A 107 -2.32 19.25 -3.55
N GLY A 108 -2.74 18.33 -2.69
CA GLY A 108 -4.14 18.01 -2.43
C GLY A 108 -4.95 19.14 -1.80
N ASP A 109 -6.27 19.02 -1.91
CA ASP A 109 -7.22 19.96 -1.32
C ASP A 109 -7.16 19.86 0.22
N ASP A 110 -7.25 21.01 0.90
CA ASP A 110 -7.17 21.07 2.37
C ASP A 110 -8.26 20.22 3.05
N ASP A 111 -9.45 20.13 2.44
CA ASP A 111 -10.59 19.34 2.95
C ASP A 111 -10.33 17.81 2.92
N ASP A 112 -9.30 17.37 2.19
CA ASP A 112 -8.89 15.98 2.03
C ASP A 112 -7.57 15.65 2.74
N ARG A 113 -6.92 16.66 3.34
CA ARG A 113 -5.56 16.57 3.89
C ARG A 113 -5.38 15.38 4.80
N ASP A 114 -6.30 15.14 5.74
CA ASP A 114 -6.21 14.01 6.68
C ASP A 114 -6.04 12.65 5.96
N ILE A 115 -6.82 12.41 4.89
CA ILE A 115 -6.78 11.13 4.16
C ILE A 115 -5.54 11.05 3.25
N LEU A 116 -5.10 12.19 2.70
CA LEU A 116 -3.91 12.24 1.85
C LEU A 116 -2.61 12.10 2.66
N ASP A 117 -2.55 12.68 3.85
CA ASP A 117 -1.45 12.52 4.80
C ASP A 117 -1.39 11.06 5.29
N ASP A 118 -2.53 10.43 5.59
CA ASP A 118 -2.60 9.01 5.92
C ASP A 118 -2.06 8.12 4.79
N LEU A 119 -2.38 8.44 3.53
CA LEU A 119 -1.89 7.71 2.34
C LEU A 119 -0.37 7.85 2.20
N ALA A 120 0.17 9.05 2.37
CA ALA A 120 1.62 9.25 2.36
C ALA A 120 2.29 8.49 3.53
N GLU A 121 1.73 8.57 4.74
CA GLU A 121 2.27 7.91 5.93
C GLU A 121 2.30 6.38 5.79
N HIS A 122 1.30 5.78 5.15
CA HIS A 122 1.28 4.35 4.83
C HIS A 122 2.49 3.95 3.98
N GLU A 123 2.84 4.74 2.97
CA GLU A 123 3.91 4.42 2.03
C GLU A 123 5.30 4.59 2.66
N HIS A 124 5.46 5.59 3.53
CA HIS A 124 6.63 5.68 4.43
C HIS A 124 6.73 4.46 5.34
N ALA A 125 5.60 4.01 5.93
CA ALA A 125 5.62 2.85 6.81
C ALA A 125 5.95 1.54 6.08
N LEU A 126 5.55 1.38 4.82
CA LEU A 126 5.98 0.27 3.96
C LEU A 126 7.49 0.32 3.70
N LEU A 127 8.01 1.49 3.35
CA LEU A 127 9.44 1.65 3.09
C LEU A 127 10.26 1.36 4.35
N ASP A 128 9.86 1.90 5.50
CA ASP A 128 10.50 1.62 6.79
C ASP A 128 10.38 0.15 7.19
N PHE A 129 9.22 -0.47 6.95
CA PHE A 129 9.05 -1.91 7.15
C PHE A 129 10.10 -2.69 6.36
N THR A 130 10.28 -2.40 5.07
CA THR A 130 11.24 -3.12 4.22
C THR A 130 12.67 -2.96 4.73
N ARG A 131 13.09 -1.73 5.05
CA ARG A 131 14.45 -1.44 5.56
C ARG A 131 14.73 -2.16 6.87
N LEU A 132 13.85 -2.00 7.86
CA LEU A 132 14.00 -2.64 9.17
C LEU A 132 13.96 -4.16 9.05
N ALA A 133 13.11 -4.73 8.19
CA ALA A 133 13.05 -6.16 7.95
C ALA A 133 14.35 -6.70 7.35
N ARG A 134 14.97 -5.98 6.41
CA ARG A 134 16.28 -6.34 5.82
C ARG A 134 17.42 -6.32 6.83
N GLU A 135 17.34 -5.43 7.81
CA GLU A 135 18.29 -5.35 8.93
C GLU A 135 18.03 -6.41 10.01
N GLY A 136 17.04 -7.29 9.83
CA GLY A 136 16.65 -8.31 10.82
C GLY A 136 15.83 -7.76 11.99
N GLN A 137 15.41 -6.49 11.95
CA GLN A 137 14.67 -5.82 13.01
C GLN A 137 13.15 -6.03 12.88
N MET A 138 12.72 -7.28 12.76
CA MET A 138 11.33 -7.63 12.44
C MET A 138 10.29 -7.08 13.42
N SER A 139 10.63 -7.00 14.72
CA SER A 139 9.73 -6.42 15.73
C SER A 139 9.50 -4.93 15.50
N ALA A 140 10.56 -4.19 15.13
CA ALA A 140 10.47 -2.77 14.81
C ALA A 140 9.72 -2.57 13.49
N ALA A 141 10.03 -3.38 12.47
CA ALA A 141 9.34 -3.36 11.19
C ALA A 141 7.82 -3.54 11.36
N LYS A 142 7.37 -4.55 12.11
CA LYS A 142 5.93 -4.77 12.34
C LYS A 142 5.29 -3.66 13.16
N ALA A 143 6.04 -2.93 13.99
CA ALA A 143 5.53 -1.82 14.77
C ALA A 143 5.17 -0.61 13.91
N THR A 144 5.91 -0.33 12.81
CA THR A 144 5.58 0.76 11.88
C THR A 144 4.19 0.57 11.27
N ILE A 145 3.89 -0.66 10.85
CA ILE A 145 2.60 -1.02 10.25
C ILE A 145 1.48 -1.08 11.29
N SER A 146 1.77 -1.68 12.45
CA SER A 146 0.77 -1.88 13.51
C SER A 146 0.26 -0.56 14.10
N ARG A 147 1.11 0.48 14.12
CA ARG A 147 0.73 1.84 14.53
C ARG A 147 -0.39 2.41 13.66
N LEU A 148 -0.28 2.24 12.34
CA LEU A 148 -1.28 2.73 11.39
C LEU A 148 -2.59 1.92 11.47
N LEU A 149 -2.48 0.61 11.68
CA LEU A 149 -3.63 -0.28 11.86
C LEU A 149 -4.40 -0.07 13.17
N ALA A 150 -3.82 0.63 14.15
CA ALA A 150 -4.49 0.97 15.41
C ALA A 150 -5.51 2.11 15.24
N VAL A 151 -5.39 2.90 14.18
CA VAL A 151 -6.35 3.95 13.84
C VAL A 151 -7.45 3.33 12.98
N PRO A 152 -8.72 3.29 13.41
CA PRO A 152 -9.80 2.71 12.62
C PRO A 152 -9.92 3.36 11.24
N ALA A 153 -10.24 2.58 10.21
CA ALA A 153 -10.61 3.12 8.89
C ALA A 153 -11.95 3.84 8.94
#